data_AF-A0A1F3SQ43-F1
#
_entry.id   AF-A0A1F3SQ43-F1
#
_cell.length_a   1.000
_cell.length_b   1.000
_cell.length_c   1.000
_cell.angle_alpha   90.00
_cell.angle_beta   90.00
_cell.angle_gamma   90.00
#
_symmetry.space_group_name_H-M   'P 1'
#
loop_
_entity.id
_entity.type
_entity.pdbx_description
1 polymer ?
#
loop_
_entity_poly.entity_id
_entity_poly.type
_entity_poly.pdbx_seq_one_letter_code
_entity_poly.pdbx_strand_id
1 'polypeptide(L)'
;MIERFFKKGLLLCVLLMLLVVPQSWGAPVIEGQDINHVIGIYVGPRGLNLIENNFDKLLEANGFSSNSYFFEKIEKTMDPMTFEQLVPNPKLQAIAKQVRTYFRQFFRGFTIKNEHQFQVTADGIEITGEWEKGGVKVLGNTIEELTNRSGVRLQANFKARALRLYVDKARARDLKHAFLGDIGVDGFYLELADGTHNPLEISLDAQAYVMDNAGIDLRLGDIKTNIATVPLQTSFRSPMILPVVEIRINGRRAFLRASEVEKLLREQLPKLVTGLRETIQKTLDENLIPLARERAAAFLSKSHVEINQMEPVGVEAGKQDVNYRWGIYPRNVEVLPGPMLHAGLNGYVYDPKFRDDLSIPAELVASNPPAVTSFSGVEFDLALSLNQGLINRMLQYGQRRQYFSNMKTKTGEKLALTTAPKLTLVGKGASNKPATLTINTKYTVTGWQKIFVRNPIQIKMDLELDFSRTSDGKNPMLVKGIDVESGYIDGKFIRLFKKTVRKKMKDKLKDISKAVSGMVLSEDLPLPKELGGIPIQTKLTRIDPNGHLVIFMDLGLTQ
;
A
#
# COMPACT_ATOMS: atom_id res chain seq x y z
N MET A 1 6.15 -5.82 15.55
CA MET A 1 4.70 -5.58 15.39
C MET A 1 4.47 -4.60 14.25
N ILE A 2 4.85 -3.33 14.43
CA ILE A 2 4.65 -2.27 13.43
C ILE A 2 5.58 -2.46 12.21
N GLU A 3 6.81 -2.97 12.40
CA GLU A 3 7.73 -3.27 11.28
C GLU A 3 7.21 -4.29 10.23
N ARG A 4 6.56 -5.37 10.66
CA ARG A 4 5.97 -6.37 9.73
C ARG A 4 4.72 -5.84 9.02
N PHE A 5 3.92 -5.05 9.74
CA PHE A 5 2.78 -4.32 9.21
C PHE A 5 3.19 -3.29 8.14
N PHE A 6 4.31 -2.59 8.30
CA PHE A 6 4.78 -1.62 7.31
C PHE A 6 5.39 -2.26 6.07
N LYS A 7 6.08 -3.39 6.22
CA LYS A 7 6.61 -4.15 5.08
C LYS A 7 5.51 -4.79 4.22
N LYS A 8 4.26 -4.93 4.72
CA LYS A 8 3.18 -5.67 4.03
C LYS A 8 1.85 -4.92 3.86
N GLY A 9 1.47 -4.03 4.78
CA GLY A 9 0.16 -3.38 4.87
C GLY A 9 0.11 -1.91 4.46
N LEU A 10 1.18 -1.12 4.67
CA LEU A 10 1.24 0.26 4.17
C LEU A 10 1.75 0.31 2.71
N LEU A 11 2.55 -0.69 2.32
CA LEU A 11 2.76 -1.03 0.91
C LEU A 11 1.42 -1.26 0.23
N LEU A 12 0.47 -1.95 0.88
CA LEU A 12 -0.88 -2.10 0.37
C LEU A 12 -1.51 -0.71 0.18
N CYS A 13 -1.77 0.14 1.18
CA CYS A 13 -2.51 1.39 0.94
C CYS A 13 -1.88 2.40 -0.06
N VAL A 14 -0.56 2.34 -0.29
CA VAL A 14 0.16 3.24 -1.22
C VAL A 14 0.47 2.56 -2.58
N LEU A 15 0.75 1.24 -2.63
CA LEU A 15 0.84 0.44 -3.88
C LEU A 15 -0.50 -0.09 -4.37
N LEU A 16 -1.58 -0.03 -3.59
CA LEU A 16 -2.93 -0.48 -4.00
C LEU A 16 -3.46 0.28 -5.21
N MET A 17 -2.83 1.40 -5.54
CA MET A 17 -3.09 2.13 -6.76
C MET A 17 -2.25 1.66 -7.96
N LEU A 18 -1.09 1.01 -7.77
CA LEU A 18 -0.11 0.83 -8.83
C LEU A 18 0.67 -0.49 -8.76
N LEU A 19 0.03 -1.61 -9.11
CA LEU A 19 0.60 -2.93 -9.41
C LEU A 19 0.56 -3.96 -8.24
N VAL A 20 0.22 -5.20 -8.61
CA VAL A 20 0.66 -6.51 -8.04
C VAL A 20 -0.44 -7.51 -7.61
N VAL A 21 -0.19 -8.76 -8.00
CA VAL A 21 -0.77 -10.07 -7.65
C VAL A 21 0.42 -10.97 -7.18
N PRO A 22 0.31 -12.02 -6.31
CA PRO A 22 -0.56 -12.21 -5.17
C PRO A 22 0.13 -12.65 -3.84
N GLN A 23 -0.54 -12.43 -2.70
CA GLN A 23 -0.63 -13.40 -1.61
C GLN A 23 -2.10 -13.48 -1.15
N SER A 24 -2.60 -14.69 -0.94
CA SER A 24 -3.97 -14.98 -0.51
C SER A 24 -4.10 -14.85 1.01
N TRP A 25 -5.11 -14.12 1.46
CA TRP A 25 -5.46 -13.96 2.86
C TRP A 25 -6.82 -14.61 3.06
N GLY A 26 -6.90 -15.55 4.00
CA GLY A 26 -8.16 -16.20 4.37
C GLY A 26 -9.02 -15.25 5.20
N ALA A 27 -10.34 -15.40 5.11
CA ALA A 27 -11.27 -14.68 5.97
C ALA A 27 -11.00 -15.05 7.44
N PRO A 28 -10.60 -14.12 8.30
CA PRO A 28 -10.30 -14.44 9.67
C PRO A 28 -11.50 -14.21 10.57
N VAL A 29 -11.61 -15.08 11.56
CA VAL A 29 -12.50 -14.90 12.70
C VAL A 29 -11.80 -13.95 13.67
N ILE A 30 -12.48 -12.89 14.10
CA ILE A 30 -12.00 -12.02 15.17
C ILE A 30 -12.02 -12.86 16.47
N GLU A 31 -10.84 -13.21 16.99
CA GLU A 31 -10.70 -14.13 18.15
C GLU A 31 -10.80 -13.43 19.52
N GLY A 32 -10.94 -12.10 19.57
CA GLY A 32 -11.00 -11.34 20.83
C GLY A 32 -11.79 -10.04 20.73
N GLN A 33 -11.86 -9.28 21.82
CA GLN A 33 -12.53 -7.98 21.86
C GLN A 33 -11.89 -6.99 20.87
N ASP A 34 -12.71 -6.45 19.96
CA ASP A 34 -12.27 -5.43 19.00
C ASP A 34 -11.93 -4.11 19.71
N ILE A 35 -10.82 -3.52 19.29
CA ILE A 35 -10.35 -2.21 19.72
C ILE A 35 -10.38 -1.32 18.48
N ASN A 36 -11.25 -0.31 18.53
CA ASN A 36 -11.39 0.65 17.43
C ASN A 36 -10.14 1.53 17.29
N HIS A 37 -9.74 1.83 16.06
CA HIS A 37 -8.62 2.72 15.76
C HIS A 37 -7.33 2.34 16.52
N VAL A 38 -7.02 1.03 16.61
CA VAL A 38 -5.79 0.51 17.23
C VAL A 38 -4.55 1.18 16.67
N ILE A 39 -4.50 1.32 15.34
CA ILE A 39 -3.47 2.02 14.61
C ILE A 39 -4.14 2.99 13.62
N GLY A 40 -3.69 4.24 13.61
CA GLY A 40 -4.03 5.20 12.56
C GLY A 40 -2.78 5.54 11.76
N ILE A 41 -2.89 5.58 10.44
CA ILE A 41 -1.81 6.05 9.58
C ILE A 41 -2.25 7.33 8.89
N TYR A 42 -1.37 8.33 8.92
CA TYR A 42 -1.62 9.65 8.37
C TYR A 42 -0.51 9.99 7.39
N VAL A 43 -0.87 10.27 6.15
CA VAL A 43 0.05 10.87 5.17
C VAL A 43 -0.17 12.37 5.17
N GLY A 44 0.84 13.11 5.59
CA GLY A 44 0.79 14.58 5.64
C GLY A 44 0.89 15.20 4.24
N PRO A 45 0.65 16.52 4.10
CA PRO A 45 0.74 17.21 2.80
C PRO A 45 2.08 17.02 2.09
N ARG A 46 3.18 17.01 2.86
CA ARG A 46 4.52 16.78 2.32
C ARG A 46 4.68 15.35 1.80
N GLY A 47 4.19 14.36 2.56
CA GLY A 47 4.16 12.96 2.15
C GLY A 47 3.31 12.72 0.90
N LEU A 48 2.13 13.35 0.82
CA LEU A 48 1.28 13.29 -0.39
C LEU A 48 2.00 13.90 -1.60
N ASN A 49 2.68 15.04 -1.42
CA ASN A 49 3.46 15.66 -2.48
C ASN A 49 4.66 14.80 -2.92
N LEU A 50 5.29 14.07 -2.00
CA LEU A 50 6.35 13.11 -2.34
C LEU A 50 5.79 11.97 -3.21
N ILE A 51 4.64 11.39 -2.83
CA ILE A 51 3.98 10.33 -3.60
C ILE A 51 3.53 10.83 -4.99
N GLU A 52 3.05 12.07 -5.09
CA GLU A 52 2.62 12.65 -6.37
C GLU A 52 3.79 12.90 -7.34
N ASN A 53 5.01 13.13 -6.86
CA ASN A 53 6.12 13.57 -7.71
C ASN A 53 7.30 12.60 -7.80
N ASN A 54 7.31 11.49 -7.06
CA ASN A 54 8.43 10.52 -7.05
C ASN A 54 7.95 9.08 -7.24
N PHE A 55 6.83 8.88 -7.95
CA PHE A 55 6.21 7.56 -8.05
C PHE A 55 7.08 6.52 -8.77
N ASP A 56 7.85 6.96 -9.76
CA ASP A 56 8.88 6.18 -10.44
C ASP A 56 9.93 5.64 -9.45
N LYS A 57 10.49 6.50 -8.58
CA LYS A 57 11.43 6.07 -7.53
C LYS A 57 10.78 5.08 -6.56
N LEU A 58 9.49 5.25 -6.27
CA LEU A 58 8.72 4.30 -5.46
C LEU A 58 8.60 2.92 -6.13
N LEU A 59 8.35 2.88 -7.44
CA LEU A 59 8.31 1.62 -8.20
C LEU A 59 9.67 0.93 -8.25
N GLU A 60 10.74 1.68 -8.53
CA GLU A 60 12.11 1.16 -8.62
C GLU A 60 12.57 0.59 -7.28
N ALA A 61 12.30 1.30 -6.17
CA ALA A 61 12.57 0.82 -4.82
C ALA A 61 11.85 -0.51 -4.49
N ASN A 62 10.79 -0.84 -5.22
CA ASN A 62 10.03 -2.08 -5.09
C ASN A 62 10.34 -3.10 -6.20
N GLY A 63 11.40 -2.88 -6.99
CA GLY A 63 11.90 -3.84 -7.99
C GLY A 63 11.19 -3.78 -9.34
N PHE A 64 10.40 -2.74 -9.60
CA PHE A 64 9.73 -2.54 -10.88
C PHE A 64 10.44 -1.47 -11.70
N SER A 65 10.83 -1.80 -12.94
CA SER A 65 11.28 -0.81 -13.91
C SER A 65 10.08 -0.35 -14.74
N SER A 66 9.78 0.95 -14.73
CA SER A 66 8.78 1.53 -15.62
C SER A 66 9.34 1.88 -17.01
N ASN A 67 10.64 1.70 -17.23
CA ASN A 67 11.35 2.30 -18.36
C ASN A 67 11.50 1.37 -19.56
N SER A 68 11.44 0.05 -19.37
CA SER A 68 11.56 -0.92 -20.47
C SER A 68 10.78 -2.20 -20.20
N TYR A 69 10.03 -2.66 -21.19
CA TYR A 69 9.35 -3.97 -21.19
C TYR A 69 9.68 -4.72 -22.48
N PHE A 70 10.02 -6.00 -22.35
CA PHE A 70 10.36 -6.86 -23.48
C PHE A 70 9.42 -8.08 -23.55
N PHE A 71 8.91 -8.34 -24.75
CA PHE A 71 8.19 -9.57 -25.08
C PHE A 71 8.91 -10.29 -26.21
N GLU A 72 9.20 -11.58 -26.01
CA GLU A 72 9.93 -12.36 -27.00
C GLU A 72 9.13 -12.52 -28.29
N LYS A 73 7.84 -12.86 -28.19
CA LYS A 73 6.98 -13.12 -29.35
C LYS A 73 5.49 -12.97 -29.01
N ILE A 74 4.74 -12.36 -29.92
CA ILE A 74 3.28 -12.41 -29.97
C ILE A 74 2.86 -13.05 -31.29
N GLU A 75 1.93 -13.99 -31.23
CA GLU A 75 1.36 -14.65 -32.40
C GLU A 75 -0.17 -14.65 -32.33
N LYS A 76 -0.83 -14.23 -33.41
CA LYS A 76 -2.28 -14.24 -33.53
C LYS A 76 -2.70 -14.85 -34.86
N THR A 77 -3.51 -15.90 -34.79
CA THR A 77 -4.16 -16.47 -35.97
C THR A 77 -5.59 -15.95 -36.05
N MET A 78 -5.94 -15.34 -37.18
CA MET A 78 -7.28 -14.86 -37.45
C MET A 78 -8.19 -16.02 -37.88
N ASP A 79 -9.50 -15.86 -37.68
CA ASP A 79 -10.48 -16.79 -38.23
C ASP A 79 -10.46 -16.78 -39.77
N PRO A 80 -10.78 -17.91 -40.42
CA PRO A 80 -10.91 -17.96 -41.86
C PRO A 80 -11.92 -16.94 -42.36
N MET A 81 -11.52 -16.13 -43.33
CA MET A 81 -12.35 -15.10 -43.92
C MET A 81 -12.23 -15.06 -45.43
N THR A 82 -13.31 -14.70 -46.10
CA THR A 82 -13.34 -14.52 -47.53
C THR A 82 -12.63 -13.24 -47.95
N PHE A 83 -12.19 -13.19 -49.20
CA PHE A 83 -11.57 -12.00 -49.77
C PHE A 83 -12.47 -10.75 -49.71
N GLU A 84 -13.78 -10.94 -49.82
CA GLU A 84 -14.77 -9.87 -49.67
C GLU A 84 -14.84 -9.31 -48.24
N GLN A 85 -14.63 -10.16 -47.23
CA GLN A 85 -14.60 -9.76 -45.82
C GLN A 85 -13.32 -8.99 -45.46
N LEU A 86 -12.22 -9.20 -46.19
CA LEU A 86 -10.95 -8.46 -46.02
C LEU A 86 -11.01 -7.02 -46.53
N VAL A 87 -11.87 -6.74 -47.51
CA VAL A 87 -11.98 -5.44 -48.15
C VAL A 87 -13.33 -4.83 -47.77
N PRO A 88 -13.44 -4.05 -46.67
CA PRO A 88 -14.74 -3.56 -46.20
C PRO A 88 -15.40 -2.52 -47.13
N ASN A 89 -14.65 -1.96 -48.10
CA ASN A 89 -15.17 -0.97 -49.05
C ASN A 89 -15.80 -1.63 -50.29
N PRO A 90 -17.09 -1.44 -50.59
CA PRO A 90 -17.79 -2.09 -51.71
C PRO A 90 -17.20 -1.80 -53.09
N LYS A 91 -16.63 -0.60 -53.31
CA LYS A 91 -15.99 -0.25 -54.59
C LYS A 91 -14.67 -1.00 -54.78
N LEU A 92 -13.89 -1.13 -53.71
CA LEU A 92 -12.65 -1.91 -53.74
C LEU A 92 -12.94 -3.41 -53.83
N GLN A 93 -14.00 -3.92 -53.21
CA GLN A 93 -14.45 -5.30 -53.39
C GLN A 93 -14.73 -5.62 -54.87
N ALA A 94 -15.41 -4.71 -55.58
CA ALA A 94 -15.72 -4.91 -57.01
C ALA A 94 -14.44 -4.97 -57.87
N ILE A 95 -13.51 -4.03 -57.67
CA ILE A 95 -12.21 -4.02 -58.36
C ILE A 95 -11.42 -5.29 -58.04
N ALA A 96 -11.38 -5.67 -56.77
CA ALA A 96 -10.60 -6.80 -56.31
C ALA A 96 -11.18 -8.14 -56.79
N LYS A 97 -12.52 -8.27 -56.89
CA LYS A 97 -13.21 -9.38 -57.58
C LYS A 97 -12.84 -9.45 -59.06
N GLN A 98 -12.76 -8.30 -59.73
CA GLN A 98 -12.39 -8.23 -61.15
C GLN A 98 -10.93 -8.65 -61.37
N VAL A 99 -10.00 -8.12 -60.55
CA VAL A 99 -8.58 -8.53 -60.55
C VAL A 99 -8.46 -10.03 -60.32
N ARG A 100 -9.14 -10.59 -59.31
CA ARG A 100 -9.15 -12.03 -59.05
C ARG A 100 -9.70 -12.84 -60.23
N THR A 101 -10.73 -12.35 -60.90
CA THR A 101 -11.31 -13.00 -62.08
C THR A 101 -10.28 -13.06 -63.21
N TYR A 102 -9.59 -11.97 -63.48
CA TYR A 102 -8.49 -11.95 -64.45
C TYR A 102 -7.35 -12.87 -64.04
N PHE A 103 -6.89 -12.83 -62.79
CA PHE A 103 -5.87 -13.75 -62.29
C PHE A 103 -6.28 -15.22 -62.50
N ARG A 104 -7.52 -15.60 -62.18
CA ARG A 104 -8.01 -16.97 -62.40
C ARG A 104 -8.05 -17.38 -63.88
N GLN A 105 -8.25 -16.44 -64.79
CA GLN A 105 -8.23 -16.71 -66.24
C GLN A 105 -6.81 -17.00 -66.74
N PHE A 106 -5.80 -16.35 -66.18
CA PHE A 106 -4.40 -16.52 -66.60
C PHE A 106 -3.68 -17.70 -65.91
N PHE A 107 -4.05 -18.05 -64.68
CA PHE A 107 -3.40 -19.12 -63.91
C PHE A 107 -4.27 -20.40 -63.90
N ARG A 108 -4.19 -21.21 -64.97
CA ARG A 108 -4.75 -22.58 -64.98
C ARG A 108 -3.81 -23.52 -64.20
N GLY A 109 -4.31 -24.12 -63.11
CA GLY A 109 -3.58 -25.08 -62.28
C GLY A 109 -3.29 -24.66 -60.84
N PHE A 110 -3.53 -23.38 -60.48
CA PHE A 110 -3.44 -22.89 -59.10
C PHE A 110 -4.84 -22.56 -58.55
N THR A 111 -5.26 -23.26 -57.50
CA THR A 111 -6.52 -22.93 -56.81
C THR A 111 -6.26 -21.86 -55.74
N ILE A 112 -6.43 -20.59 -56.11
CA ILE A 112 -6.60 -19.51 -55.12
C ILE A 112 -7.98 -19.71 -54.48
N LYS A 113 -7.97 -20.25 -53.26
CA LYS A 113 -9.18 -20.44 -52.44
C LYS A 113 -9.78 -19.07 -52.14
N ASN A 114 -11.10 -19.04 -51.95
CA ASN A 114 -11.77 -17.79 -51.57
C ASN A 114 -11.46 -17.40 -50.12
N GLU A 115 -11.15 -18.39 -49.30
CA GLU A 115 -10.90 -18.25 -47.88
C GLU A 115 -9.41 -18.05 -47.63
N HIS A 116 -9.13 -17.05 -46.81
CA HIS A 116 -7.82 -16.68 -46.30
C HIS A 116 -7.81 -16.90 -44.80
N GLN A 117 -6.67 -17.33 -44.24
CA GLN A 117 -6.50 -17.43 -42.80
C GLN A 117 -5.13 -16.85 -42.44
N PHE A 118 -5.12 -15.62 -41.96
CA PHE A 118 -3.87 -14.93 -41.66
C PHE A 118 -3.35 -15.28 -40.27
N GLN A 119 -2.08 -15.64 -40.19
CA GLN A 119 -1.30 -15.67 -38.97
C GLN A 119 -0.38 -14.46 -38.98
N VAL A 120 -0.43 -13.64 -37.92
CA VAL A 120 0.45 -12.50 -37.71
C VAL A 120 1.37 -12.80 -36.54
N THR A 121 2.67 -12.63 -36.73
CA THR A 121 3.68 -12.75 -35.69
C THR A 121 4.44 -11.44 -35.52
N ALA A 122 4.72 -11.09 -34.27
CA ALA A 122 5.59 -9.98 -33.89
C ALA A 122 6.65 -10.54 -32.93
N ASP A 123 7.92 -10.55 -33.37
CA ASP A 123 9.06 -11.04 -32.61
C ASP A 123 9.89 -9.86 -32.07
N GLY A 124 10.46 -10.02 -30.88
CA GLY A 124 11.35 -9.03 -30.26
C GLY A 124 10.67 -7.68 -30.05
N ILE A 125 9.60 -7.67 -29.25
CA ILE A 125 8.82 -6.47 -28.96
C ILE A 125 9.41 -5.78 -27.74
N GLU A 126 9.82 -4.54 -27.91
CA GLU A 126 10.37 -3.71 -26.84
C GLU A 126 9.52 -2.45 -26.69
N ILE A 127 9.12 -2.13 -25.46
CA ILE A 127 8.45 -0.88 -25.12
C ILE A 127 9.35 -0.13 -24.16
N THR A 128 9.89 1.00 -24.59
CA THR A 128 10.71 1.88 -23.76
C THR A 128 10.00 3.21 -23.51
N GLY A 129 10.06 3.71 -22.29
CA GLY A 129 9.45 4.98 -21.91
C GLY A 129 10.36 5.81 -21.00
N GLU A 130 10.42 7.12 -21.27
CA GLU A 130 11.01 8.12 -20.37
C GLU A 130 9.90 8.95 -19.75
N TRP A 131 9.71 8.80 -18.44
CA TRP A 131 8.63 9.46 -17.69
C TRP A 131 9.11 10.81 -17.15
N GLU A 132 8.41 11.90 -17.46
CA GLU A 132 8.65 13.22 -16.84
C GLU A 132 8.03 13.30 -15.45
N LYS A 133 6.86 12.69 -15.29
CA LYS A 133 6.12 12.66 -14.04
C LYS A 133 5.27 11.40 -14.01
N GLY A 134 5.37 10.64 -12.93
CA GLY A 134 4.41 9.62 -12.53
C GLY A 134 3.97 9.95 -11.11
N GLY A 135 2.68 9.86 -10.83
CA GLY A 135 2.16 10.31 -9.55
C GLY A 135 0.75 9.87 -9.27
N VAL A 136 0.45 9.72 -7.98
CA VAL A 136 -0.93 9.60 -7.49
C VAL A 136 -1.26 10.86 -6.71
N LYS A 137 -2.36 11.50 -7.11
CA LYS A 137 -2.95 12.62 -6.39
C LYS A 137 -4.21 12.20 -5.64
N VAL A 138 -4.30 12.58 -4.37
CA VAL A 138 -5.52 12.42 -3.58
C VAL A 138 -6.42 13.64 -3.79
N LEU A 139 -7.61 13.43 -4.35
CA LEU A 139 -8.54 14.50 -4.71
C LEU A 139 -9.49 14.89 -3.58
N GLY A 140 -9.71 14.01 -2.59
CA GLY A 140 -10.58 14.26 -1.44
C GLY A 140 -11.45 13.06 -1.10
N ASN A 141 -12.46 13.29 -0.26
CA ASN A 141 -13.41 12.27 0.16
C ASN A 141 -14.45 11.94 -0.94
N THR A 142 -15.01 10.74 -0.83
CA THR A 142 -16.21 10.26 -1.51
C THR A 142 -17.05 9.43 -0.54
N ILE A 143 -18.34 9.29 -0.82
CA ILE A 143 -19.26 8.44 -0.05
C ILE A 143 -19.93 7.49 -1.03
N GLU A 144 -20.00 6.22 -0.68
CA GLU A 144 -20.78 5.24 -1.43
C GLU A 144 -22.27 5.43 -1.08
N GLU A 145 -23.08 5.88 -2.03
CA GLU A 145 -24.48 6.29 -1.79
C GLU A 145 -25.37 5.19 -1.16
N LEU A 146 -25.18 3.93 -1.54
CA LEU A 146 -26.01 2.82 -1.08
C LEU A 146 -25.66 2.32 0.33
N THR A 147 -24.40 2.42 0.71
CA THR A 147 -23.87 1.85 1.96
C THR A 147 -23.45 2.92 2.96
N ASN A 148 -23.46 4.20 2.53
CA ASN A 148 -22.93 5.35 3.24
C ASN A 148 -21.48 5.17 3.71
N ARG A 149 -20.68 4.39 2.96
CA ARG A 149 -19.28 4.14 3.28
C ARG A 149 -18.39 5.29 2.83
N SER A 150 -17.56 5.79 3.73
CA SER A 150 -16.51 6.76 3.40
C SER A 150 -15.43 6.09 2.57
N GLY A 151 -14.96 6.82 1.56
CA GLY A 151 -13.85 6.44 0.71
C GLY A 151 -13.07 7.66 0.25
N VAL A 152 -12.07 7.41 -0.59
CA VAL A 152 -11.20 8.46 -1.14
C VAL A 152 -11.20 8.45 -2.65
N ARG A 153 -11.12 9.65 -3.23
CA ARG A 153 -10.92 9.88 -4.67
C ARG A 153 -9.45 10.08 -4.95
N LEU A 154 -9.00 9.38 -5.98
CA LEU A 154 -7.60 9.23 -6.35
C LEU A 154 -7.49 9.52 -7.85
N GLN A 155 -6.37 10.10 -8.26
CA GLN A 155 -6.06 10.32 -9.66
C GLN A 155 -4.61 9.95 -9.91
N ALA A 156 -4.39 8.89 -10.67
CA ALA A 156 -3.07 8.54 -11.15
C ALA A 156 -2.79 9.33 -12.43
N ASN A 157 -1.66 10.04 -12.49
CA ASN A 157 -1.24 10.85 -13.62
C ASN A 157 0.15 10.41 -14.08
N PHE A 158 0.27 10.09 -15.36
CA PHE A 158 1.51 9.71 -16.01
C PHE A 158 1.77 10.63 -17.19
N LYS A 159 3.00 11.12 -17.28
CA LYS A 159 3.48 12.01 -18.32
C LYS A 159 4.78 11.44 -18.88
N ALA A 160 4.76 10.99 -20.13
CA ALA A 160 5.92 10.43 -20.81
C ALA A 160 6.50 11.46 -21.80
N ARG A 161 7.80 11.75 -21.64
CA ARG A 161 8.57 12.59 -22.57
C ARG A 161 8.88 11.87 -23.87
N ALA A 162 9.20 10.58 -23.73
CA ALA A 162 9.48 9.68 -24.82
C ALA A 162 8.76 8.36 -24.55
N LEU A 163 8.16 7.81 -25.59
CA LEU A 163 7.62 6.46 -25.59
C LEU A 163 7.95 5.86 -26.95
N ARG A 164 8.52 4.66 -26.96
CA ARG A 164 8.88 3.93 -28.16
C ARG A 164 8.45 2.48 -28.03
N LEU A 165 7.67 2.03 -29.00
CA LEU A 165 7.41 0.64 -29.30
C LEU A 165 8.34 0.25 -30.44
N TYR A 166 9.14 -0.79 -30.25
CA TYR A 166 9.99 -1.39 -31.27
C TYR A 166 9.60 -2.87 -31.44
N VAL A 167 9.62 -3.35 -32.68
CA VAL A 167 9.37 -4.74 -33.04
C VAL A 167 10.45 -5.18 -34.02
N ASP A 168 11.29 -6.14 -33.62
CA ASP A 168 12.37 -6.65 -34.47
C ASP A 168 11.81 -7.21 -35.79
N LYS A 169 10.76 -8.03 -35.72
CA LYS A 169 10.14 -8.62 -36.92
C LYS A 169 8.63 -8.65 -36.79
N ALA A 170 7.94 -8.02 -37.74
CA ALA A 170 6.51 -8.21 -37.92
C ALA A 170 6.28 -8.99 -39.22
N ARG A 171 5.55 -10.12 -39.16
CA ARG A 171 5.25 -10.98 -40.31
C ARG A 171 3.77 -11.33 -40.35
N ALA A 172 3.26 -11.49 -41.55
CA ALA A 172 1.94 -12.04 -41.83
C ALA A 172 2.07 -13.16 -42.87
N ARG A 173 1.41 -14.29 -42.62
CA ARG A 173 1.32 -15.44 -43.53
C ARG A 173 -0.12 -15.83 -43.71
N ASP A 174 -0.51 -16.19 -44.93
CA ASP A 174 -1.79 -16.84 -45.19
C ASP A 174 -1.65 -18.37 -45.10
N LEU A 175 -2.21 -18.96 -44.04
CA LEU A 175 -2.17 -20.40 -43.78
C LEU A 175 -2.93 -21.22 -44.83
N LYS A 176 -3.88 -20.62 -45.56
CA LYS A 176 -4.60 -21.29 -46.66
C LYS A 176 -3.85 -21.20 -48.00
N HIS A 177 -2.86 -20.31 -48.09
CA HIS A 177 -2.09 -20.03 -49.30
C HIS A 177 -0.58 -19.96 -48.98
N ALA A 178 -0.04 -21.01 -48.38
CA ALA A 178 1.37 -21.07 -47.93
C ALA A 178 2.40 -20.74 -49.03
N PHE A 179 2.06 -20.95 -50.31
CA PHE A 179 2.92 -20.60 -51.45
C PHE A 179 3.18 -19.10 -51.60
N LEU A 180 2.37 -18.24 -50.97
CA LEU A 180 2.58 -16.79 -50.93
C LEU A 180 3.73 -16.38 -50.00
N GLY A 181 4.22 -17.29 -49.15
CA GLY A 181 5.27 -17.00 -48.19
C GLY A 181 4.84 -15.96 -47.14
N ASP A 182 5.84 -15.30 -46.55
CA ASP A 182 5.65 -14.27 -45.54
C ASP A 182 5.71 -12.88 -46.16
N ILE A 183 4.84 -11.99 -45.67
CA ILE A 183 4.89 -10.56 -45.94
C ILE A 183 5.16 -9.85 -44.63
N GLY A 184 6.06 -8.87 -44.62
CA GLY A 184 6.33 -8.15 -43.38
C GLY A 184 7.45 -7.14 -43.44
N VAL A 185 7.81 -6.65 -42.27
CA VAL A 185 8.81 -5.60 -42.08
C VAL A 185 9.73 -5.92 -40.91
N ASP A 186 10.96 -5.43 -41.00
CA ASP A 186 11.96 -5.53 -39.94
C ASP A 186 12.13 -4.20 -39.22
N GLY A 187 12.41 -4.27 -37.92
CA GLY A 187 12.67 -3.10 -37.08
C GLY A 187 11.57 -2.06 -37.16
N PHE A 188 10.30 -2.49 -37.11
CA PHE A 188 9.18 -1.56 -37.03
C PHE A 188 9.28 -0.80 -35.72
N TYR A 189 9.06 0.51 -35.77
CA TYR A 189 8.93 1.31 -34.56
C TYR A 189 7.79 2.29 -34.65
N LEU A 190 7.26 2.64 -33.48
CA LEU A 190 6.31 3.71 -33.25
C LEU A 190 6.81 4.48 -32.04
N GLU A 191 7.09 5.76 -32.19
CA GLU A 191 7.60 6.59 -31.10
C GLU A 191 7.01 8.01 -31.12
N LEU A 192 7.11 8.71 -29.99
CA LEU A 192 6.80 10.14 -29.94
C LEU A 192 7.73 10.88 -30.91
N ALA A 193 7.19 11.78 -31.73
CA ALA A 193 8.01 12.50 -32.70
C ALA A 193 9.05 13.39 -32.01
N ASP A 194 10.24 13.51 -32.59
CA ASP A 194 11.31 14.32 -32.00
C ASP A 194 10.91 15.79 -31.85
N GLY A 195 11.26 16.40 -30.71
CA GLY A 195 10.98 17.81 -30.44
C GLY A 195 9.50 18.11 -30.12
N THR A 196 8.66 17.10 -29.87
CA THR A 196 7.29 17.33 -29.41
C THR A 196 7.28 18.02 -28.04
N HIS A 197 6.76 19.25 -27.99
CA HIS A 197 6.45 19.93 -26.73
C HIS A 197 5.22 19.36 -26.01
N ASN A 198 4.50 18.42 -26.65
CA ASN A 198 3.30 17.77 -26.14
C ASN A 198 3.61 16.32 -25.74
N PRO A 199 4.01 16.08 -24.48
CA PRO A 199 4.22 14.73 -23.96
C PRO A 199 2.92 13.91 -23.94
N LEU A 200 3.06 12.59 -23.94
CA LEU A 200 1.92 11.69 -23.74
C LEU A 200 1.47 11.79 -22.29
N GLU A 201 0.20 12.11 -22.11
CA GLU A 201 -0.45 12.19 -20.81
C GLU A 201 -1.50 11.09 -20.70
N ILE A 202 -1.47 10.38 -19.57
CA ILE A 202 -2.44 9.35 -19.21
C ILE A 202 -2.90 9.65 -17.79
N SER A 203 -4.20 9.79 -17.59
CA SER A 203 -4.82 10.03 -16.30
C SER A 203 -5.91 8.99 -16.03
N LEU A 204 -5.90 8.42 -14.83
CA LEU A 204 -6.88 7.45 -14.38
C LEU A 204 -7.47 7.91 -13.05
N ASP A 205 -8.77 8.20 -13.06
CA ASP A 205 -9.52 8.51 -11.86
C ASP A 205 -9.92 7.19 -11.17
N ALA A 206 -9.84 7.14 -9.84
CA ALA A 206 -10.21 5.98 -9.05
C ALA A 206 -10.89 6.38 -7.73
N GLN A 207 -11.72 5.48 -7.20
CA GLN A 207 -12.35 5.60 -5.89
C GLN A 207 -12.06 4.34 -5.09
N ALA A 208 -11.61 4.50 -3.85
CA ALA A 208 -11.31 3.39 -2.95
C ALA A 208 -12.18 3.44 -1.70
N TYR A 209 -12.79 2.31 -1.36
CA TYR A 209 -13.68 2.14 -0.20
C TYR A 209 -13.23 0.94 0.64
N VAL A 210 -13.34 1.04 1.96
CA VAL A 210 -13.16 -0.12 2.84
C VAL A 210 -14.50 -0.86 2.98
N MET A 211 -14.50 -2.16 2.71
CA MET A 211 -15.67 -3.03 2.80
C MET A 211 -15.82 -3.63 4.20
N ASP A 212 -17.01 -4.16 4.52
CA ASP A 212 -17.31 -4.71 5.85
C ASP A 212 -16.48 -5.96 6.19
N ASN A 213 -16.02 -6.71 5.18
CA ASN A 213 -15.10 -7.82 5.34
C ASN A 213 -13.63 -7.37 5.54
N ALA A 214 -13.39 -6.08 5.73
CA ALA A 214 -12.07 -5.45 5.76
C ALA A 214 -11.27 -5.58 4.44
N GLY A 215 -11.95 -5.87 3.33
CA GLY A 215 -11.42 -5.74 1.98
C GLY A 215 -11.49 -4.29 1.50
N ILE A 216 -10.94 -4.04 0.31
CA ILE A 216 -10.94 -2.73 -0.35
C ILE A 216 -11.64 -2.88 -1.71
N ASP A 217 -12.68 -2.08 -1.94
CA ASP A 217 -13.34 -1.94 -3.24
C ASP A 217 -12.68 -0.78 -3.99
N LEU A 218 -12.08 -1.07 -5.14
CA LEU A 218 -11.44 -0.10 -6.02
C LEU A 218 -12.25 0.07 -7.30
N ARG A 219 -12.86 1.24 -7.46
CA ARG A 219 -13.64 1.61 -8.64
C ARG A 219 -12.80 2.48 -9.54
N LEU A 220 -12.41 1.95 -10.68
CA LEU A 220 -11.69 2.70 -11.71
C LEU A 220 -12.67 3.47 -12.58
N GLY A 221 -12.40 4.74 -12.84
CA GLY A 221 -13.09 5.56 -13.83
C GLY A 221 -12.53 5.36 -15.24
N ASP A 222 -12.87 6.28 -16.14
CA ASP A 222 -12.37 6.27 -17.52
C ASP A 222 -10.90 6.73 -17.59
N ILE A 223 -10.16 6.16 -18.55
CA ILE A 223 -8.79 6.60 -18.86
C ILE A 223 -8.89 7.85 -19.72
N LYS A 224 -8.28 8.95 -19.26
CA LYS A 224 -8.10 10.15 -20.06
C LYS A 224 -6.70 10.14 -20.64
N THR A 225 -6.58 10.25 -21.95
CA THR A 225 -5.28 10.32 -22.61
C THR A 225 -5.33 11.26 -23.81
N ASN A 226 -4.19 11.86 -24.14
CA ASN A 226 -4.01 12.67 -25.35
C ASN A 226 -3.40 11.88 -26.52
N ILE A 227 -3.32 10.54 -26.47
CA ILE A 227 -2.70 9.71 -27.52
C ILE A 227 -3.25 9.98 -28.94
N ALA A 228 -4.51 10.41 -29.04
CA ALA A 228 -5.14 10.78 -30.31
C ALA A 228 -4.49 12.02 -30.98
N THR A 229 -3.99 12.97 -30.19
CA THR A 229 -3.46 14.25 -30.66
C THR A 229 -1.94 14.34 -30.60
N VAL A 230 -1.28 13.47 -29.84
CA VAL A 230 0.18 13.45 -29.72
C VAL A 230 0.84 13.04 -31.03
N PRO A 231 1.82 13.80 -31.56
CA PRO A 231 2.53 13.44 -32.78
C PRO A 231 3.33 12.15 -32.58
N LEU A 232 3.03 11.15 -33.42
CA LEU A 232 3.73 9.87 -33.44
C LEU A 232 4.47 9.75 -34.78
N GLN A 233 5.69 9.26 -34.73
CA GLN A 233 6.45 8.88 -35.91
C GLN A 233 6.61 7.36 -35.96
N THR A 234 6.64 6.82 -37.17
CA THR A 234 6.80 5.39 -37.40
C THR A 234 7.62 5.16 -38.66
N SER A 235 8.42 4.11 -38.65
CA SER A 235 9.09 3.60 -39.84
C SER A 235 9.46 2.14 -39.62
N PHE A 236 10.09 1.55 -40.63
CA PHE A 236 10.65 0.21 -40.62
C PHE A 236 11.86 0.16 -41.56
N ARG A 237 12.69 -0.87 -41.40
CA ARG A 237 13.91 -1.10 -42.19
C ARG A 237 13.55 -1.56 -43.60
N SER A 238 14.18 -0.95 -44.61
CA SER A 238 14.13 -1.40 -46.00
C SER A 238 15.16 -2.51 -46.28
N PRO A 239 14.90 -3.41 -47.24
CA PRO A 239 13.65 -3.57 -47.97
C PRO A 239 12.60 -4.34 -47.16
N MET A 240 11.32 -4.16 -47.48
CA MET A 240 10.25 -5.03 -46.95
C MET A 240 10.44 -6.50 -47.37
N ILE A 241 9.94 -7.41 -46.53
CA ILE A 241 9.81 -8.83 -46.90
C ILE A 241 8.54 -9.00 -47.72
N LEU A 242 8.71 -9.36 -48.99
CA LEU A 242 7.64 -9.59 -49.95
C LEU A 242 7.90 -10.87 -50.75
N PRO A 243 6.85 -11.59 -51.19
CA PRO A 243 7.02 -12.71 -52.10
C PRO A 243 7.61 -12.27 -53.43
N VAL A 244 8.49 -13.11 -53.98
CA VAL A 244 9.00 -12.95 -55.33
C VAL A 244 7.92 -13.43 -56.31
N VAL A 245 7.28 -12.49 -56.99
CA VAL A 245 6.30 -12.80 -58.03
C VAL A 245 6.95 -12.63 -59.40
N GLU A 246 7.11 -13.74 -60.12
CA GLU A 246 7.57 -13.77 -61.52
C GLU A 246 6.40 -14.19 -62.43
N ILE A 247 6.08 -13.34 -63.40
CA ILE A 247 5.12 -13.64 -64.47
C ILE A 247 5.90 -13.94 -65.74
N ARG A 248 5.68 -15.13 -66.32
CA ARG A 248 6.28 -15.54 -67.60
C ARG A 248 5.23 -15.55 -68.70
N ILE A 249 5.40 -14.73 -69.73
CA ILE A 249 4.52 -14.70 -70.91
C ILE A 249 5.40 -14.85 -72.15
N ASN A 250 5.21 -15.93 -72.92
CA ASN A 250 5.95 -16.20 -74.17
C ASN A 250 7.48 -16.07 -74.02
N GLY A 251 8.03 -16.58 -72.92
CA GLY A 251 9.47 -16.53 -72.61
C GLY A 251 9.96 -15.20 -72.00
N ARG A 252 9.14 -14.14 -71.99
CA ARG A 252 9.46 -12.88 -71.31
C ARG A 252 9.12 -12.96 -69.83
N ARG A 253 10.04 -12.49 -68.99
CA ARG A 253 9.91 -12.48 -67.52
C ARG A 253 9.56 -11.07 -67.06
N ALA A 254 8.53 -10.94 -66.25
CA ALA A 254 8.16 -9.72 -65.55
C ALA A 254 8.17 -9.99 -64.04
N PHE A 255 8.83 -9.14 -63.27
CA PHE A 255 8.92 -9.27 -61.81
C PHE A 255 8.10 -8.18 -61.13
N LEU A 256 7.45 -8.52 -60.02
CA LEU A 256 6.86 -7.52 -59.13
C LEU A 256 7.96 -6.55 -58.66
N ARG A 257 7.72 -5.25 -58.82
CA ARG A 257 8.62 -4.20 -58.34
C ARG A 257 8.41 -3.99 -56.84
N ALA A 258 9.13 -4.75 -56.02
CA ALA A 258 9.06 -4.65 -54.56
C ALA A 258 9.26 -3.22 -54.04
N SER A 259 10.14 -2.44 -54.68
CA SER A 259 10.38 -1.02 -54.34
C SER A 259 9.15 -0.12 -54.50
N GLU A 260 8.29 -0.39 -55.49
CA GLU A 260 7.04 0.37 -55.68
C GLU A 260 6.00 -0.01 -54.63
N VAL A 261 5.93 -1.29 -54.25
CA VAL A 261 5.04 -1.75 -53.16
C VAL A 261 5.45 -1.13 -51.83
N GLU A 262 6.75 -1.10 -51.54
CA GLU A 262 7.27 -0.46 -50.34
C GLU A 262 6.99 1.05 -50.34
N LYS A 263 7.21 1.73 -51.48
CA LYS A 263 6.88 3.16 -51.62
C LYS A 263 5.41 3.43 -51.31
N LEU A 264 4.50 2.63 -51.87
CA LEU A 264 3.06 2.74 -51.59
C LEU A 264 2.75 2.54 -50.11
N LEU A 265 3.39 1.56 -49.44
CA LEU A 265 3.19 1.37 -47.99
C LEU A 265 3.71 2.57 -47.20
N ARG A 266 4.89 3.11 -47.54
CA ARG A 266 5.46 4.30 -46.91
C ARG A 266 4.55 5.52 -47.05
N GLU A 267 3.92 5.70 -48.21
CA GLU A 267 2.90 6.73 -48.44
C GLU A 267 1.63 6.55 -47.60
N GLN A 268 1.30 5.31 -47.19
CA GLN A 268 0.17 5.02 -46.30
C GLN A 268 0.53 4.99 -44.81
N LEU A 269 1.81 5.15 -44.42
CA LEU A 269 2.23 5.18 -43.00
C LEU A 269 1.41 6.16 -42.14
N PRO A 270 1.08 7.39 -42.58
CA PRO A 270 0.23 8.29 -41.79
C PRO A 270 -1.14 7.69 -41.45
N LYS A 271 -1.76 6.94 -42.38
CA LYS A 271 -3.04 6.26 -42.11
C LYS A 271 -2.88 5.07 -41.17
N LEU A 272 -1.75 4.35 -41.26
CA LEU A 272 -1.41 3.27 -40.33
C LEU A 272 -1.23 3.83 -38.91
N VAL A 273 -0.57 4.98 -38.75
CA VAL A 273 -0.45 5.67 -37.45
C VAL A 273 -1.83 6.01 -36.90
N THR A 274 -2.74 6.57 -37.71
CA THR A 274 -4.11 6.86 -37.27
C THR A 274 -4.84 5.60 -36.81
N GLY A 275 -4.79 4.51 -37.58
CA GLY A 275 -5.43 3.25 -37.20
C GLY A 275 -4.82 2.62 -35.93
N LEU A 276 -3.50 2.74 -35.75
CA LEU A 276 -2.82 2.30 -34.52
C LEU A 276 -3.27 3.14 -33.33
N ARG A 277 -3.39 4.47 -33.47
CA ARG A 277 -3.92 5.36 -32.41
C ARG A 277 -5.32 4.96 -32.00
N GLU A 278 -6.23 4.76 -32.96
CA GLU A 278 -7.60 4.34 -32.70
C GLU A 278 -7.64 2.98 -31.99
N THR A 279 -6.77 2.04 -32.40
CA THR A 279 -6.68 0.71 -31.77
C THR A 279 -6.15 0.79 -30.33
N ILE A 280 -5.13 1.62 -30.07
CA ILE A 280 -4.60 1.86 -28.73
C ILE A 280 -5.68 2.48 -27.85
N GLN A 281 -6.34 3.55 -28.32
CA GLN A 281 -7.42 4.21 -27.59
C GLN A 281 -8.54 3.22 -27.25
N LYS A 282 -9.03 2.47 -28.24
CA LYS A 282 -10.04 1.43 -28.04
C LYS A 282 -9.60 0.37 -27.05
N THR A 283 -8.32 -0.03 -27.06
CA THR A 283 -7.79 -1.03 -26.11
C THR A 283 -7.73 -0.48 -24.69
N LEU A 284 -7.34 0.78 -24.51
CA LEU A 284 -7.36 1.46 -23.22
C LEU A 284 -8.80 1.49 -22.66
N ASP A 285 -9.76 1.89 -23.49
CA ASP A 285 -11.15 2.09 -23.07
C ASP A 285 -11.90 0.76 -22.83
N GLU A 286 -11.79 -0.20 -23.75
CA GLU A 286 -12.61 -1.42 -23.74
C GLU A 286 -11.95 -2.61 -23.01
N ASN A 287 -10.61 -2.70 -22.99
CA ASN A 287 -9.92 -3.89 -22.50
C ASN A 287 -9.13 -3.65 -21.21
N LEU A 288 -8.42 -2.51 -21.12
CA LEU A 288 -7.53 -2.26 -19.98
C LEU A 288 -8.31 -2.02 -18.68
N ILE A 289 -9.37 -1.22 -18.72
CA ILE A 289 -10.19 -0.93 -17.53
C ILE A 289 -10.85 -2.19 -16.96
N PRO A 290 -11.55 -3.03 -17.75
CA PRO A 290 -12.11 -4.28 -17.22
C PRO A 290 -11.04 -5.22 -16.66
N LEU A 291 -9.91 -5.38 -17.36
CA LEU A 291 -8.81 -6.23 -16.89
C LEU A 291 -8.22 -5.71 -15.58
N ALA A 292 -7.98 -4.40 -15.47
CA ALA A 292 -7.46 -3.78 -14.27
C ALA A 292 -8.44 -3.93 -13.10
N ARG A 293 -9.74 -3.74 -13.33
CA ARG A 293 -10.80 -3.98 -12.33
C ARG A 293 -10.85 -5.44 -11.89
N GLU A 294 -10.78 -6.40 -12.81
CA GLU A 294 -10.78 -7.82 -12.48
C GLU A 294 -9.58 -8.19 -11.60
N ARG A 295 -8.38 -7.75 -12.00
CA ARG A 295 -7.14 -7.99 -11.26
C ARG A 295 -7.15 -7.32 -9.88
N ALA A 296 -7.64 -6.08 -9.80
CA ALA A 296 -7.82 -5.37 -8.54
C ALA A 296 -8.84 -6.11 -7.66
N ALA A 297 -10.04 -6.42 -8.16
CA ALA A 297 -11.05 -7.12 -7.39
C ALA A 297 -10.55 -8.46 -6.84
N ALA A 298 -9.85 -9.28 -7.64
CA ALA A 298 -9.32 -10.57 -7.21
C ALA A 298 -8.35 -10.48 -6.03
N PHE A 299 -7.74 -9.32 -5.83
CA PHE A 299 -6.70 -9.09 -4.84
C PHE A 299 -7.19 -8.24 -3.66
N LEU A 300 -7.93 -7.17 -3.96
CA LEU A 300 -8.28 -6.12 -3.01
C LEU A 300 -9.59 -6.43 -2.31
N SER A 301 -10.51 -7.12 -2.99
CA SER A 301 -11.82 -7.40 -2.41
C SER A 301 -11.79 -8.45 -1.29
N LYS A 302 -10.67 -9.19 -1.18
CA LYS A 302 -10.46 -10.17 -0.12
C LYS A 302 -10.21 -9.47 1.22
N SER A 303 -10.54 -10.16 2.30
CA SER A 303 -10.33 -9.66 3.66
C SER A 303 -8.84 -9.44 3.93
N HIS A 304 -8.44 -8.22 4.27
CA HIS A 304 -7.07 -7.87 4.64
C HIS A 304 -6.93 -7.81 6.15
N VAL A 305 -6.68 -8.96 6.78
CA VAL A 305 -6.45 -8.99 8.23
C VAL A 305 -5.12 -9.67 8.51
N GLU A 306 -4.24 -8.93 9.17
CA GLU A 306 -2.95 -9.45 9.54
C GLU A 306 -3.05 -10.09 10.91
N ILE A 307 -2.91 -11.42 10.98
CA ILE A 307 -2.83 -12.15 12.25
C ILE A 307 -1.37 -12.51 12.52
N ASN A 308 -0.89 -12.12 13.69
CA ASN A 308 0.47 -12.36 14.14
C ASN A 308 0.49 -12.90 15.56
N GLN A 309 1.67 -13.38 15.96
CA GLN A 309 1.98 -13.75 17.33
C GLN A 309 2.96 -12.76 17.94
N MET A 310 2.86 -12.55 19.24
CA MET A 310 3.81 -11.76 20.01
C MET A 310 4.10 -12.39 21.37
N GLU A 311 5.33 -12.21 21.85
CA GLU A 311 5.67 -12.63 23.21
C GLU A 311 4.84 -11.88 24.24
N PRO A 312 4.45 -12.55 25.33
CA PRO A 312 3.56 -11.95 26.28
C PRO A 312 4.29 -10.94 27.19
N VAL A 313 3.71 -9.75 27.34
CA VAL A 313 4.28 -8.68 28.18
C VAL A 313 4.42 -9.13 29.63
N GLY A 314 5.62 -8.93 30.19
CA GLY A 314 5.97 -9.28 31.57
C GLY A 314 6.64 -10.64 31.75
N VAL A 315 6.77 -11.44 30.69
CA VAL A 315 7.53 -12.69 30.74
C VAL A 315 8.99 -12.42 31.13
N GLU A 316 9.56 -13.28 31.98
CA GLU A 316 10.97 -13.17 32.37
C GLU A 316 11.88 -13.40 31.16
N ALA A 317 12.94 -12.59 31.04
CA ALA A 317 13.89 -12.69 29.93
C ALA A 317 14.45 -14.13 29.81
N GLY A 318 14.40 -14.69 28.60
CA GLY A 318 14.86 -16.04 28.31
C GLY A 318 13.85 -17.16 28.61
N LYS A 319 12.68 -16.85 29.16
CA LYS A 319 11.61 -17.83 29.38
C LYS A 319 10.66 -17.87 28.18
N GLN A 320 10.55 -19.04 27.54
CA GLN A 320 9.54 -19.26 26.51
C GLN A 320 8.16 -19.51 27.13
N ASP A 321 7.13 -18.92 26.52
CA ASP A 321 5.74 -19.16 26.86
C ASP A 321 4.86 -19.03 25.61
N VAL A 322 3.59 -19.42 25.70
CA VAL A 322 2.63 -19.33 24.59
C VAL A 322 2.44 -17.86 24.21
N ASN A 323 2.70 -17.51 22.96
CA ASN A 323 2.53 -16.15 22.46
C ASN A 323 1.07 -15.69 22.51
N TYR A 324 0.86 -14.38 22.69
CA TYR A 324 -0.42 -13.75 22.37
C TYR A 324 -0.64 -13.79 20.86
N ARG A 325 -1.90 -13.88 20.45
CA ARG A 325 -2.30 -13.62 19.07
C ARG A 325 -2.84 -12.20 18.97
N TRP A 326 -2.53 -11.50 17.90
CA TRP A 326 -3.11 -10.20 17.66
C TRP A 326 -3.45 -10.05 16.18
N GLY A 327 -4.51 -9.31 15.92
CA GLY A 327 -5.01 -9.06 14.58
C GLY A 327 -5.21 -7.57 14.35
N ILE A 328 -4.97 -7.10 13.13
CA ILE A 328 -5.33 -5.75 12.68
C ILE A 328 -6.00 -5.81 11.32
N TYR A 329 -6.93 -4.89 11.06
CA TYR A 329 -7.69 -4.86 9.82
C TYR A 329 -8.15 -3.44 9.43
N PRO A 330 -8.24 -3.13 8.14
CA PRO A 330 -8.77 -1.86 7.65
C PRO A 330 -10.19 -1.58 8.15
N ARG A 331 -10.42 -0.37 8.62
CA ARG A 331 -11.75 0.10 9.02
C ARG A 331 -12.24 1.26 8.17
N ASN A 332 -11.38 2.24 7.91
CA ASN A 332 -11.74 3.40 7.12
C ASN A 332 -10.54 3.97 6.36
N VAL A 333 -10.86 4.70 5.28
CA VAL A 333 -9.92 5.54 4.55
C VAL A 333 -10.62 6.87 4.24
N GLU A 334 -9.97 7.98 4.56
CA GLU A 334 -10.55 9.32 4.41
C GLU A 334 -9.47 10.39 4.31
N VAL A 335 -9.86 11.57 3.83
CA VAL A 335 -9.05 12.79 3.79
C VAL A 335 -9.51 13.71 4.91
N LEU A 336 -8.60 14.03 5.82
CA LEU A 336 -8.81 14.92 6.95
C LEU A 336 -8.46 16.38 6.60
N PRO A 337 -8.96 17.37 7.37
CA PRO A 337 -8.59 18.78 7.20
C PRO A 337 -7.07 18.99 7.23
N GLY A 338 -6.54 19.91 6.41
CA GLY A 338 -5.10 20.09 6.25
C GLY A 338 -4.50 19.09 5.24
N PRO A 339 -5.18 18.90 4.10
CA PRO A 339 -5.32 17.64 3.33
C PRO A 339 -4.37 16.51 3.76
N MET A 340 -4.82 15.67 4.70
CA MET A 340 -4.09 14.49 5.13
C MET A 340 -4.85 13.23 4.75
N LEU A 341 -4.19 12.23 4.16
CA LEU A 341 -4.79 10.92 3.94
C LEU A 341 -4.70 10.10 5.23
N HIS A 342 -5.84 9.70 5.77
CA HIS A 342 -5.97 8.85 6.95
C HIS A 342 -6.43 7.44 6.54
N ALA A 343 -5.69 6.43 6.99
CA ALA A 343 -6.11 5.03 6.96
C ALA A 343 -6.18 4.51 8.40
N GLY A 344 -7.39 4.24 8.89
CA GLY A 344 -7.63 3.75 10.25
C GLY A 344 -7.78 2.24 10.28
N LEU A 345 -7.10 1.62 11.25
CA LEU A 345 -7.10 0.19 11.47
C LEU A 345 -7.71 -0.15 12.83
N ASN A 346 -8.64 -1.08 12.82
CA ASN A 346 -9.09 -1.75 14.03
C ASN A 346 -8.17 -2.93 14.34
N GLY A 347 -8.31 -3.50 15.52
CA GLY A 347 -7.56 -4.68 15.88
C GLY A 347 -7.96 -5.29 17.20
N TYR A 348 -7.40 -6.45 17.47
CA TYR A 348 -7.64 -7.20 18.69
C TYR A 348 -6.36 -7.85 19.17
N VAL A 349 -6.33 -8.17 20.46
CA VAL A 349 -5.32 -9.04 21.06
C VAL A 349 -6.07 -10.12 21.81
N TYR A 350 -5.62 -11.36 21.65
CA TYR A 350 -6.18 -12.56 22.23
C TYR A 350 -5.10 -13.37 22.94
N ASP A 351 -5.43 -13.91 24.12
CA ASP A 351 -4.56 -14.81 24.86
C ASP A 351 -5.05 -16.26 24.70
N PRO A 352 -4.34 -17.11 23.93
CA PRO A 352 -4.75 -18.49 23.67
C PRO A 352 -4.69 -19.41 24.90
N LYS A 353 -4.11 -18.97 26.03
CA LYS A 353 -4.17 -19.77 27.27
C LYS A 353 -5.55 -19.80 27.89
N PHE A 354 -6.42 -18.89 27.51
CA PHE A 354 -7.74 -18.76 28.13
C PHE A 354 -8.84 -18.78 27.07
N ARG A 355 -9.90 -19.54 27.34
CA ARG A 355 -11.06 -19.62 26.44
C ARG A 355 -11.89 -18.34 26.44
N ASP A 356 -12.12 -17.78 27.63
CA ASP A 356 -12.93 -16.58 27.78
C ASP A 356 -12.07 -15.34 27.68
N ASP A 357 -12.57 -14.37 26.91
CA ASP A 357 -11.93 -13.08 26.80
C ASP A 357 -12.31 -12.16 27.96
N LEU A 358 -11.36 -11.34 28.43
CA LEU A 358 -11.64 -10.34 29.46
C LEU A 358 -12.21 -9.08 28.81
N SER A 359 -13.09 -8.36 29.49
CA SER A 359 -13.47 -7.01 29.06
C SER A 359 -12.36 -6.02 29.44
N ILE A 360 -11.93 -5.17 28.51
CA ILE A 360 -11.13 -3.98 28.85
C ILE A 360 -12.05 -2.82 29.26
N PRO A 361 -11.80 -2.13 30.39
CA PRO A 361 -12.56 -0.94 30.78
C PRO A 361 -12.49 0.16 29.71
N ALA A 362 -13.62 0.81 29.42
CA ALA A 362 -13.73 1.81 28.36
C ALA A 362 -12.77 2.99 28.56
N GLU A 363 -12.50 3.39 29.81
CA GLU A 363 -11.58 4.48 30.12
C GLU A 363 -10.11 4.17 29.80
N LEU A 364 -9.78 2.90 29.55
CA LEU A 364 -8.43 2.44 29.18
C LEU A 364 -8.27 2.26 27.67
N VAL A 365 -9.29 2.59 26.88
CA VAL A 365 -9.30 2.55 25.42
C VAL A 365 -9.62 3.94 24.89
N ALA A 366 -8.88 4.40 23.88
CA ALA A 366 -9.27 5.61 23.17
C ALA A 366 -10.42 5.27 22.23
N SER A 367 -11.63 5.76 22.52
CA SER A 367 -12.82 5.48 21.70
C SER A 367 -12.85 6.29 20.40
N ASN A 368 -12.22 7.47 20.40
CA ASN A 368 -12.19 8.37 19.25
C ASN A 368 -10.83 8.26 18.53
N PRO A 369 -10.78 8.49 17.21
CA PRO A 369 -9.52 8.63 16.49
C PRO A 369 -8.74 9.86 17.02
N PRO A 370 -7.42 9.95 16.76
CA PRO A 370 -6.63 11.15 17.06
C PRO A 370 -7.29 12.44 16.59
N ALA A 371 -7.20 13.49 17.41
CA ALA A 371 -7.70 14.81 17.05
C ALA A 371 -6.83 15.41 15.95
N VAL A 372 -7.45 16.02 14.93
CA VAL A 372 -6.76 16.69 13.81
C VAL A 372 -5.81 17.79 14.33
N THR A 373 -6.15 18.43 15.44
CA THR A 373 -5.32 19.44 16.10
C THR A 373 -3.97 18.91 16.57
N SER A 374 -3.85 17.61 16.85
CA SER A 374 -2.59 16.98 17.27
C SER A 374 -1.51 16.99 16.19
N PHE A 375 -1.93 17.12 14.92
CA PHE A 375 -1.04 17.23 13.76
C PHE A 375 -0.66 18.68 13.43
N SER A 376 -1.30 19.66 14.07
CA SER A 376 -1.08 21.08 13.76
C SER A 376 0.31 21.54 14.20
N GLY A 377 0.96 22.32 13.33
CA GLY A 377 2.30 22.88 13.59
C GLY A 377 3.44 21.86 13.53
N VAL A 378 3.22 20.67 12.96
CA VAL A 378 4.27 19.68 12.69
C VAL A 378 4.30 19.40 11.21
N GLU A 379 5.45 19.60 10.58
CA GLU A 379 5.70 19.09 9.22
C GLU A 379 6.17 17.64 9.30
N PHE A 380 5.55 16.75 8.53
CA PHE A 380 5.87 15.32 8.46
C PHE A 380 5.41 14.73 7.12
N ASP A 381 5.99 13.58 6.76
CA ASP A 381 5.51 12.79 5.61
C ASP A 381 4.47 11.77 6.05
N LEU A 382 4.78 11.06 7.14
CA LEU A 382 3.92 10.04 7.73
C LEU A 382 3.77 10.28 9.23
N ALA A 383 2.60 9.97 9.77
CA ALA A 383 2.41 9.84 11.21
C ALA A 383 1.66 8.55 11.52
N LEU A 384 2.00 7.95 12.65
CA LEU A 384 1.35 6.77 13.20
C LEU A 384 0.70 7.13 14.53
N SER A 385 -0.54 6.73 14.74
CA SER A 385 -1.16 6.76 16.05
C SER A 385 -1.28 5.36 16.63
N LEU A 386 -1.03 5.23 17.93
CA LEU A 386 -1.21 4.00 18.68
C LEU A 386 -2.22 4.21 19.81
N ASN A 387 -3.29 3.43 19.80
CA ASN A 387 -4.32 3.49 20.83
C ASN A 387 -3.79 2.93 22.16
N GLN A 388 -3.97 3.66 23.26
CA GLN A 388 -3.61 3.17 24.61
C GLN A 388 -4.28 1.83 24.98
N GLY A 389 -5.44 1.55 24.39
CA GLY A 389 -6.19 0.30 24.57
C GLY A 389 -5.39 -0.93 24.18
N LEU A 390 -4.57 -0.84 23.13
CA LEU A 390 -3.72 -1.95 22.70
C LEU A 390 -2.72 -2.33 23.81
N ILE A 391 -2.03 -1.33 24.37
CA ILE A 391 -1.04 -1.54 25.43
C ILE A 391 -1.72 -2.05 26.71
N ASN A 392 -2.81 -1.41 27.12
CA ASN A 392 -3.58 -1.82 28.29
C ASN A 392 -4.12 -3.25 28.16
N ARG A 393 -4.50 -3.68 26.95
CA ARG A 393 -4.93 -5.05 26.69
C ARG A 393 -3.81 -6.06 26.93
N MET A 394 -2.62 -5.77 26.43
CA MET A 394 -1.43 -6.60 26.65
C MET A 394 -1.06 -6.69 28.15
N LEU A 395 -1.13 -5.56 28.87
CA LEU A 395 -0.91 -5.51 30.32
C LEU A 395 -1.98 -6.30 31.10
N GLN A 396 -3.24 -6.26 30.68
CA GLN A 396 -4.31 -7.02 31.31
C GLN A 396 -4.06 -8.54 31.21
N TYR A 397 -3.66 -9.04 30.05
CA TYR A 397 -3.31 -10.47 29.90
C TYR A 397 -2.03 -10.83 30.65
N GLY A 398 -1.02 -9.96 30.68
CA GLY A 398 0.20 -10.18 31.47
C GLY A 398 -0.10 -10.37 32.95
N GLN A 399 -1.03 -9.57 33.49
CA GLN A 399 -1.53 -9.74 34.85
C GLN A 399 -2.32 -11.04 35.03
N ARG A 400 -3.18 -11.41 34.07
CA ARG A 400 -3.97 -12.65 34.11
C ARG A 400 -3.06 -13.88 34.17
N ARG A 401 -1.92 -13.83 33.47
CA ARG A 401 -0.85 -14.83 33.53
C ARG A 401 0.08 -14.70 34.75
N GLN A 402 -0.23 -13.78 35.67
CA GLN A 402 0.49 -13.53 36.92
C GLN A 402 1.94 -13.03 36.77
N TYR A 403 2.35 -12.57 35.60
CA TYR A 403 3.74 -12.15 35.36
C TYR A 403 4.18 -10.96 36.22
N PHE A 404 3.25 -10.06 36.57
CA PHE A 404 3.56 -8.93 37.44
C PHE A 404 3.50 -9.24 38.94
N SER A 405 3.19 -10.48 39.33
CA SER A 405 3.01 -10.84 40.74
C SER A 405 4.34 -11.10 41.47
N ASN A 406 5.44 -11.37 40.75
CA ASN A 406 6.74 -11.73 41.30
C ASN A 406 7.90 -11.09 40.53
N MET A 407 7.83 -9.79 40.25
CA MET A 407 8.89 -9.10 39.51
C MET A 407 10.11 -8.91 40.42
N LYS A 408 11.29 -9.29 39.95
CA LYS A 408 12.55 -8.98 40.64
C LYS A 408 13.03 -7.60 40.24
N THR A 409 13.32 -6.75 41.20
CA THR A 409 14.01 -5.48 40.97
C THR A 409 15.51 -5.73 40.74
N LYS A 410 16.23 -4.72 40.22
CA LYS A 410 17.70 -4.77 40.12
C LYS A 410 18.39 -4.95 41.47
N THR A 411 17.72 -4.61 42.58
CA THR A 411 18.21 -4.80 43.95
C THR A 411 17.92 -6.20 44.51
N GLY A 412 17.26 -7.08 43.74
CA GLY A 412 16.86 -8.42 44.18
C GLY A 412 15.59 -8.45 45.04
N GLU A 413 15.01 -7.29 45.36
CA GLU A 413 13.71 -7.22 46.03
C GLU A 413 12.58 -7.68 45.11
N LYS A 414 11.59 -8.37 45.69
CA LYS A 414 10.40 -8.79 44.94
C LYS A 414 9.34 -7.68 44.98
N LEU A 415 9.00 -7.14 43.82
CA LEU A 415 7.85 -6.26 43.63
C LEU A 415 6.66 -7.10 43.13
N ALA A 416 5.56 -7.03 43.87
CA ALA A 416 4.34 -7.76 43.54
C ALA A 416 3.22 -6.77 43.21
N LEU A 417 2.86 -6.67 41.93
CA LEU A 417 1.70 -5.90 41.51
C LEU A 417 0.43 -6.70 41.78
N THR A 418 -0.54 -6.02 42.39
CA THR A 418 -1.83 -6.60 42.78
C THR A 418 -2.88 -6.52 41.67
N THR A 419 -2.69 -5.59 40.74
CA THR A 419 -3.54 -5.35 39.58
C THR A 419 -2.66 -5.09 38.37
N ALA A 420 -3.23 -5.28 37.17
CA ALA A 420 -2.54 -4.92 35.94
C ALA A 420 -2.12 -3.44 36.00
N PRO A 421 -0.89 -3.11 35.56
CA PRO A 421 -0.53 -1.72 35.29
C PRO A 421 -1.53 -1.10 34.29
N LYS A 422 -1.85 0.18 34.46
CA LYS A 422 -2.78 0.90 33.58
C LYS A 422 -2.08 2.10 32.96
N LEU A 423 -1.86 2.06 31.66
CA LEU A 423 -1.36 3.19 30.89
C LEU A 423 -2.52 4.16 30.64
N THR A 424 -2.32 5.42 31.01
CA THR A 424 -3.23 6.52 30.69
C THR A 424 -2.41 7.58 29.96
N LEU A 425 -2.67 7.74 28.66
CA LEU A 425 -1.98 8.75 27.86
C LEU A 425 -2.54 10.16 28.15
N VAL A 426 -3.83 10.27 28.44
CA VAL A 426 -4.47 11.56 28.76
C VAL A 426 -4.87 11.59 30.23
N GLY A 427 -4.11 12.34 31.04
CA GLY A 427 -4.45 12.53 32.45
C GLY A 427 -5.82 13.19 32.62
N LYS A 428 -6.64 12.70 33.56
CA LYS A 428 -7.93 13.35 33.89
C LYS A 428 -7.68 14.81 34.33
N GLY A 429 -8.22 15.77 33.55
CA GLY A 429 -8.50 17.13 34.03
C GLY A 429 -7.57 18.30 33.63
N ALA A 430 -6.68 18.19 32.63
CA ALA A 430 -6.06 19.36 31.95
C ALA A 430 -5.15 18.92 30.79
N SER A 431 -5.01 19.77 29.78
CA SER A 431 -4.21 19.61 28.54
C SER A 431 -2.68 19.59 28.72
N ASN A 432 -2.15 19.30 29.91
CA ASN A 432 -0.71 19.34 30.20
C ASN A 432 -0.23 18.29 31.22
N LYS A 433 -1.06 17.31 31.57
CA LYS A 433 -0.61 16.22 32.47
C LYS A 433 0.22 15.21 31.69
N PRO A 434 1.36 14.73 32.23
CA PRO A 434 2.15 13.70 31.58
C PRO A 434 1.34 12.41 31.43
N ALA A 435 1.72 11.57 30.46
CA ALA A 435 1.23 10.19 30.43
C ALA A 435 1.62 9.49 31.73
N THR A 436 0.76 8.60 32.19
CA THR A 436 0.95 7.90 33.46
C THR A 436 0.82 6.40 33.31
N LEU A 437 1.64 5.65 34.07
CA LEU A 437 1.45 4.23 34.31
C LEU A 437 1.04 4.04 35.77
N THR A 438 -0.25 3.81 36.00
CA THR A 438 -0.76 3.50 37.34
C THR A 438 -0.35 2.09 37.72
N ILE A 439 0.35 1.96 38.85
CA ILE A 439 0.72 0.67 39.46
C ILE A 439 0.11 0.56 40.86
N ASN A 440 -0.20 -0.68 41.26
CA ASN A 440 -0.67 -0.98 42.62
C ASN A 440 0.17 -2.13 43.20
N THR A 441 1.08 -1.80 44.10
CA THR A 441 2.06 -2.76 44.65
C THR A 441 1.75 -3.15 46.09
N LYS A 442 2.08 -4.38 46.46
CA LYS A 442 2.17 -4.81 47.87
C LYS A 442 3.47 -4.32 48.49
N TYR A 443 3.37 -3.80 49.70
CA TYR A 443 4.53 -3.41 50.51
C TYR A 443 4.35 -3.87 51.95
N THR A 444 5.40 -4.43 52.55
CA THR A 444 5.40 -4.83 53.96
C THR A 444 6.14 -3.78 54.77
N VAL A 445 5.42 -3.06 55.62
CA VAL A 445 6.02 -2.07 56.52
C VAL A 445 6.76 -2.78 57.65
N THR A 446 8.04 -2.47 57.83
CA THR A 446 8.89 -3.04 58.88
C THR A 446 9.08 -2.07 60.06
N GLY A 447 9.66 -2.53 61.16
CA GLY A 447 9.94 -1.71 62.34
C GLY A 447 8.70 -1.32 63.17
N TRP A 448 8.84 -0.28 64.00
CA TRP A 448 7.77 0.20 64.90
C TRP A 448 6.55 0.75 64.15
N GLN A 449 6.75 1.19 62.90
CA GLN A 449 5.71 1.73 62.02
C GLN A 449 4.62 0.70 61.67
N LYS A 450 4.92 -0.60 61.78
CA LYS A 450 3.96 -1.69 61.55
C LYS A 450 2.71 -1.59 62.44
N ILE A 451 2.82 -0.94 63.61
CA ILE A 451 1.72 -0.82 64.58
C ILE A 451 0.58 0.03 64.01
N PHE A 452 0.87 0.96 63.09
CA PHE A 452 -0.13 1.88 62.52
C PHE A 452 -0.83 1.35 61.28
N VAL A 453 -0.42 0.19 60.75
CA VAL A 453 -0.93 -0.37 59.50
C VAL A 453 -1.30 -1.85 59.63
N ARG A 454 -2.10 -2.36 58.69
CA ARG A 454 -2.38 -3.79 58.53
C ARG A 454 -1.54 -4.29 57.35
N ASN A 455 -0.42 -4.94 57.67
CA ASN A 455 0.47 -5.51 56.66
C ASN A 455 -0.15 -6.75 55.98
N PRO A 456 0.19 -7.01 54.70
CA PRO A 456 0.86 -6.11 53.76
C PRO A 456 -0.07 -4.97 53.32
N ILE A 457 0.46 -3.76 53.17
CA ILE A 457 -0.29 -2.62 52.65
C ILE A 457 -0.28 -2.64 51.11
N GLN A 458 -1.26 -1.99 50.50
CA GLN A 458 -1.29 -1.73 49.06
C GLN A 458 -1.06 -0.24 48.81
N ILE A 459 -0.09 0.06 47.94
CA ILE A 459 0.26 1.41 47.54
C ILE A 459 -0.08 1.55 46.06
N LYS A 460 -1.09 2.39 45.78
CA LYS A 460 -1.40 2.84 44.43
C LYS A 460 -0.59 4.11 44.15
N MET A 461 0.04 4.19 42.99
CA MET A 461 0.79 5.36 42.54
C MET A 461 0.86 5.40 41.01
N ASP A 462 1.03 6.60 40.47
CA ASP A 462 1.20 6.85 39.05
C ASP A 462 2.67 7.16 38.76
N LEU A 463 3.26 6.41 37.83
CA LEU A 463 4.57 6.73 37.26
C LEU A 463 4.37 7.70 36.10
N GLU A 464 5.05 8.84 36.10
CA GLU A 464 5.03 9.78 34.98
C GLU A 464 5.94 9.27 33.86
N LEU A 465 5.44 9.26 32.63
CA LEU A 465 6.13 8.71 31.47
C LEU A 465 6.62 9.79 30.51
N ASP A 466 7.77 9.53 29.89
CA ASP A 466 8.26 10.22 28.70
C ASP A 466 8.32 9.27 27.50
N PHE A 467 7.92 9.77 26.34
CA PHE A 467 8.04 9.09 25.05
C PHE A 467 8.96 9.85 24.08
N SER A 468 9.64 10.90 24.55
CA SER A 468 10.48 11.77 23.73
C SER A 468 11.58 10.98 23.04
N ARG A 469 11.80 11.30 21.76
CA ARG A 469 12.88 10.71 20.96
C ARG A 469 14.24 11.00 21.57
N THR A 470 15.09 9.99 21.59
CA THR A 470 16.47 10.08 22.09
C THR A 470 17.45 10.46 20.98
N SER A 471 18.65 10.90 21.34
CA SER A 471 19.67 11.36 20.37
C SER A 471 20.17 10.25 19.44
N ASP A 472 20.06 8.99 19.85
CA ASP A 472 20.37 7.81 19.03
C ASP A 472 19.21 7.41 18.07
N GLY A 473 18.13 8.19 18.07
CA GLY A 473 17.00 8.02 17.18
C GLY A 473 15.88 7.11 17.70
N LYS A 474 16.04 6.50 18.88
CA LYS A 474 15.04 5.60 19.48
C LYS A 474 13.89 6.36 20.15
N ASN A 475 12.77 5.67 20.33
CA ASN A 475 11.59 6.17 21.02
C ASN A 475 11.33 5.34 22.30
N PRO A 476 12.10 5.57 23.37
CA PRO A 476 11.94 4.80 24.59
C PRO A 476 10.68 5.19 25.36
N MET A 477 10.23 4.30 26.24
CA MET A 477 9.27 4.62 27.30
C MET A 477 10.06 4.80 28.60
N LEU A 478 10.25 6.04 29.02
CA LEU A 478 11.05 6.40 30.21
C LEU A 478 10.16 6.79 31.38
N VAL A 479 10.55 6.45 32.59
CA VAL A 479 9.92 6.98 33.82
C VAL A 479 10.57 8.32 34.16
N LYS A 480 9.82 9.42 34.16
CA LYS A 480 10.29 10.72 34.64
C LYS A 480 10.37 10.77 36.16
N GLY A 481 9.43 10.10 36.82
CA GLY A 481 9.31 10.06 38.26
C GLY A 481 7.99 9.45 38.70
N ILE A 482 7.67 9.63 39.97
CA ILE A 482 6.39 9.25 40.58
C ILE A 482 5.61 10.53 40.85
N ASP A 483 4.34 10.58 40.44
CA ASP A 483 3.40 11.60 40.92
C ASP A 483 3.12 11.31 42.41
N VAL A 484 3.80 12.03 43.29
CA VAL A 484 3.69 11.85 44.75
C VAL A 484 2.27 12.10 45.25
N GLU A 485 1.50 12.96 44.56
CA GLU A 485 0.13 13.29 44.94
C GLU A 485 -0.86 12.18 44.56
N SER A 486 -0.57 11.41 43.51
CA SER A 486 -1.33 10.20 43.15
C SER A 486 -1.20 9.07 44.19
N GLY A 487 -0.15 9.10 45.00
CA GLY A 487 0.16 8.09 46.01
C GLY A 487 -0.96 7.89 47.02
N TYR A 488 -1.47 6.66 47.12
CA TYR A 488 -2.61 6.36 47.99
C TYR A 488 -2.52 4.97 48.64
N ILE A 489 -2.81 4.94 49.95
CA ILE A 489 -3.08 3.73 50.73
C ILE A 489 -4.55 3.76 51.18
N ASP A 490 -5.27 2.70 50.84
CA ASP A 490 -6.65 2.48 51.26
C ASP A 490 -6.74 2.45 52.80
N GLY A 491 -7.74 3.14 53.34
CA GLY A 491 -7.96 3.26 54.78
C GLY A 491 -8.12 1.91 55.48
N LYS A 492 -8.55 0.86 54.78
CA LYS A 492 -8.64 -0.51 55.35
C LYS A 492 -7.29 -1.07 55.80
N PHE A 493 -6.18 -0.57 55.23
CA PHE A 493 -4.82 -0.96 55.59
C PHE A 493 -4.23 -0.08 56.71
N ILE A 494 -4.95 0.92 57.22
CA ILE A 494 -4.45 1.84 58.24
C ILE A 494 -5.23 1.64 59.54
N ARG A 495 -4.51 1.34 60.63
CA ARG A 495 -5.08 1.16 61.97
C ARG A 495 -5.32 2.50 62.67
N LEU A 496 -4.32 3.38 62.66
CA LEU A 496 -4.32 4.66 63.38
C LEU A 496 -3.58 5.74 62.58
N PHE A 497 -3.87 7.02 62.88
CA PHE A 497 -3.18 8.18 62.30
C PHE A 497 -3.15 8.23 60.75
N LYS A 498 -4.32 8.05 60.10
CA LYS A 498 -4.47 8.04 58.63
C LYS A 498 -3.73 9.17 57.89
N LYS A 499 -3.83 10.40 58.38
CA LYS A 499 -3.14 11.57 57.78
C LYS A 499 -1.62 11.42 57.86
N THR A 500 -1.09 11.01 59.00
CA THR A 500 0.35 10.82 59.23
C THR A 500 0.92 9.68 58.39
N VAL A 501 0.21 8.53 58.33
CA VAL A 501 0.62 7.38 57.50
C VAL A 501 0.70 7.77 56.02
N ARG A 502 -0.32 8.48 55.51
CA ARG A 502 -0.30 8.96 54.12
C ARG A 502 0.79 10.00 53.87
N LYS A 503 1.02 10.92 54.80
CA LYS A 503 2.12 11.89 54.70
C LYS A 503 3.48 11.19 54.61
N LYS A 504 3.76 10.23 55.50
CA LYS A 504 5.00 9.45 55.48
C LYS A 504 5.19 8.60 54.23
N MET A 505 4.10 8.04 53.70
CA MET A 505 4.13 7.36 52.40
C MET A 505 4.52 8.34 51.29
N LYS A 506 3.92 9.54 51.23
CA LYS A 506 4.29 10.57 50.24
C LYS A 506 5.76 10.99 50.36
N ASP A 507 6.26 11.16 51.59
CA ASP A 507 7.68 11.45 51.83
C ASP A 507 8.57 10.34 51.24
N LYS A 508 8.22 9.07 51.49
CA LYS A 508 8.93 7.90 50.93
C LYS A 508 8.86 7.85 49.40
N LEU A 509 7.70 8.14 48.81
CA LEU A 509 7.53 8.19 47.35
C LEU A 509 8.38 9.30 46.72
N LYS A 510 8.57 10.43 47.40
CA LYS A 510 9.45 11.51 46.94
C LYS A 510 10.92 11.06 46.86
N ASP A 511 11.36 10.25 47.82
CA ASP A 511 12.71 9.66 47.79
C ASP A 511 12.86 8.63 46.67
N ILE A 512 11.87 7.75 46.50
CA ILE A 512 11.85 6.73 45.44
C ILE A 512 11.75 7.38 44.06
N SER A 513 10.98 8.46 43.91
CA SER A 513 10.78 9.18 42.65
C SER A 513 12.11 9.57 42.00
N LYS A 514 13.08 10.03 42.80
CA LYS A 514 14.44 10.34 42.32
C LYS A 514 15.20 9.11 41.84
N ALA A 515 15.00 7.96 42.49
CA ALA A 515 15.70 6.72 42.17
C ALA A 515 15.14 6.02 40.92
N VAL A 516 13.86 6.23 40.60
CA VAL A 516 13.21 5.63 39.42
C VAL A 516 13.20 6.55 38.21
N SER A 517 13.55 7.83 38.38
CA SER A 517 13.72 8.78 37.27
C SER A 517 14.80 8.28 36.30
N GLY A 518 14.48 8.26 35.00
CA GLY A 518 15.32 7.72 33.94
C GLY A 518 15.23 6.20 33.77
N MET A 519 14.38 5.50 34.52
CA MET A 519 14.16 4.06 34.33
C MET A 519 13.55 3.81 32.95
N VAL A 520 14.20 2.98 32.14
CA VAL A 520 13.74 2.55 30.82
C VAL A 520 12.78 1.38 31.00
N LEU A 521 11.51 1.56 30.64
CA LEU A 521 10.52 0.49 30.60
C LEU A 521 10.51 -0.24 29.26
N SER A 522 10.82 0.48 28.18
CA SER A 522 11.03 -0.06 26.83
C SER A 522 12.12 0.75 26.16
N GLU A 523 13.12 0.10 25.56
CA GLU A 523 14.27 0.76 24.93
C GLU A 523 13.90 1.47 23.63
N ASP A 524 12.96 0.89 22.88
CA ASP A 524 12.46 1.48 21.64
C ASP A 524 11.03 1.00 21.39
N LEU A 525 10.25 1.81 20.69
CA LEU A 525 8.98 1.36 20.14
C LEU A 525 9.30 0.59 18.85
N PRO A 526 8.72 -0.60 18.62
CA PRO A 526 9.09 -1.46 17.50
C PRO A 526 8.51 -0.96 16.18
N LEU A 527 9.01 0.18 15.72
CA LEU A 527 8.66 0.84 14.46
C LEU A 527 9.44 0.22 13.29
N PRO A 528 8.86 0.22 12.09
CA PRO A 528 9.60 -0.04 10.86
C PRO A 528 10.80 0.89 10.70
N LYS A 529 11.88 0.34 10.18
CA LYS A 529 13.01 1.15 9.67
C LYS A 529 12.79 1.60 8.22
N GLU A 530 11.91 0.92 7.49
CA GLU A 530 11.61 1.21 6.09
C GLU A 530 10.16 0.87 5.74
N LEU A 531 9.65 1.55 4.70
CA LEU A 531 8.36 1.32 4.05
C LEU A 531 8.62 1.04 2.57
N GLY A 532 8.39 -0.18 2.08
CA GLY A 532 8.52 -0.46 0.64
C GLY A 532 9.87 -0.07 0.06
N GLY A 533 10.95 -0.40 0.78
CA GLY A 533 12.33 -0.04 0.44
C GLY A 533 12.74 1.40 0.80
N ILE A 534 11.81 2.23 1.29
CA ILE A 534 12.07 3.63 1.62
C ILE A 534 12.41 3.75 3.10
N PRO A 535 13.59 4.28 3.46
CA PRO A 535 13.94 4.50 4.85
C PRO A 535 12.94 5.43 5.55
N ILE A 536 12.59 5.11 6.79
CA ILE A 536 11.73 5.94 7.63
C ILE A 536 12.56 6.46 8.79
N GLN A 537 12.50 7.77 9.03
CA GLN A 537 13.10 8.38 10.20
C GLN A 537 12.02 8.95 11.11
N THR A 538 11.97 8.50 12.36
CA THR A 538 11.11 9.14 13.36
C THR A 538 11.59 10.55 13.62
N LYS A 539 10.70 11.54 13.58
CA LYS A 539 10.99 12.95 13.84
C LYS A 539 10.72 13.30 15.30
N LEU A 540 9.48 13.07 15.75
CA LEU A 540 9.02 13.36 17.10
C LEU A 540 7.84 12.50 17.49
N THR A 541 7.56 12.42 18.80
CA THR A 541 6.41 11.76 19.38
C THR A 541 5.57 12.77 20.16
N ARG A 542 4.23 12.61 20.13
CA ARG A 542 3.28 13.40 20.91
C ARG A 542 2.19 12.52 21.45
N ILE A 543 1.59 12.97 22.54
CA ILE A 543 0.37 12.37 23.05
C ILE A 543 -0.81 13.21 22.57
N ASP A 544 -1.76 12.53 21.94
CA ASP A 544 -3.00 13.10 21.45
C ASP A 544 -4.07 13.17 22.57
N PRO A 545 -4.90 14.23 22.61
CA PRO A 545 -5.94 14.41 23.61
C PRO A 545 -7.02 13.32 23.69
N ASN A 546 -7.18 12.48 22.66
CA ASN A 546 -8.11 11.36 22.66
C ASN A 546 -7.48 10.07 23.20
N GLY A 547 -6.20 10.07 23.60
CA GLY A 547 -5.54 8.92 24.22
C GLY A 547 -4.71 8.08 23.26
N HIS A 548 -4.10 8.72 22.26
CA HIS A 548 -3.18 8.07 21.32
C HIS A 548 -1.75 8.55 21.50
N LEU A 549 -0.78 7.67 21.26
CA LEU A 549 0.60 8.06 21.04
C LEU A 549 0.82 8.28 19.55
N VAL A 550 1.07 9.52 19.14
CA VAL A 550 1.31 9.90 17.75
C VAL A 550 2.80 10.04 17.49
N ILE A 551 3.28 9.35 16.46
CA ILE A 551 4.68 9.25 16.09
C ILE A 551 4.81 9.82 14.68
N PHE A 552 5.48 10.96 14.56
CA PHE A 552 5.70 11.66 13.30
C PHE A 552 7.00 11.21 12.67
N MET A 553 7.01 11.06 11.34
CA MET A 553 8.09 10.45 10.60
C MET A 553 8.30 11.15 9.24
N ASP A 554 9.56 11.12 8.80
CA ASP A 554 10.00 11.62 7.51
C ASP A 554 10.44 10.44 6.62
N LEU A 555 10.14 10.51 5.33
CA LEU A 555 10.53 9.52 4.32
C LEU A 555 11.89 9.89 3.71
N GLY A 556 12.80 8.93 3.66
CA GLY A 556 14.14 9.08 3.09
C GLY A 556 14.19 9.12 1.55
N LEU A 557 13.17 9.64 0.87
CA LEU A 557 13.12 9.77 -0.59
C LEU A 557 13.93 10.95 -1.12
N THR A 558 14.47 11.78 -0.24
CA THR A 558 15.33 12.92 -0.58
C THR A 558 16.79 12.48 -0.73
N GLN A 559 17.08 11.72 -1.79
CA GLN A 559 18.38 11.69 -2.46
C GLN A 559 18.17 11.71 -3.98
#